data_AF-I9RFB1-F1
#
_entry.id   AF-I9RFB1-F1
#
_cell.length_a   1.000
_cell.length_b   1.000
_cell.length_c   1.000
_cell.angle_alpha   90.00
_cell.angle_beta   90.00
_cell.angle_gamma   90.00
#
_symmetry.space_group_name_H-M   'P 1'
#
loop_
_entity.id
_entity.type
_entity.pdbx_description
1 polymer ?
#
loop_
_entity_poly.entity_id
_entity_poly.type
_entity_poly.pdbx_seq_one_letter_code
_entity_poly.pdbx_strand_id
1 'polypeptide(L)'
;MKKPKYYKFIEGANYLSLGLSMVVAILMGVAIGYGLKKLTHISWLFWLGVIWGVLASFLNVYKAYKNMQKDYEELAKDPKYTQNK
;
A
#
# COMPACT_ATOMS: atom_id res chain seq x y z
N MET A 1 -16.96 -10.70 23.27
CA MET A 1 -17.18 -9.46 22.48
C MET A 1 -17.65 -9.85 21.07
N LYS A 2 -18.84 -9.39 20.62
CA LYS A 2 -19.29 -9.64 19.24
C LYS A 2 -18.47 -8.74 18.30
N LYS A 3 -17.70 -9.33 17.38
CA LYS A 3 -17.03 -8.56 16.32
C LYS A 3 -18.07 -7.65 15.64
N PRO A 4 -17.78 -6.36 15.39
CA PRO A 4 -18.75 -5.47 14.74
C PRO A 4 -19.20 -6.11 13.43
N LYS A 5 -20.51 -6.03 13.13
CA LYS A 5 -21.15 -6.74 12.00
C LYS A 5 -20.46 -6.46 10.65
N TYR A 6 -19.78 -5.31 10.55
CA TYR A 6 -19.10 -4.82 9.35
C TYR A 6 -17.57 -4.88 9.40
N TYR A 7 -16.97 -5.40 10.48
CA TYR A 7 -15.51 -5.44 10.65
C TYR A 7 -14.79 -6.09 9.45
N LYS A 8 -15.30 -7.23 8.98
CA LYS A 8 -14.74 -7.96 7.82
C LYS A 8 -14.83 -7.16 6.52
N PHE A 9 -15.86 -6.33 6.36
CA PHE A 9 -16.02 -5.50 5.16
C PHE A 9 -15.03 -4.34 5.17
N ILE A 10 -14.85 -3.69 6.31
CA ILE A 10 -13.88 -2.59 6.49
C ILE A 10 -12.46 -3.11 6.28
N GLU A 11 -12.12 -4.25 6.88
CA GLU A 11 -10.80 -4.85 6.73
C GLU A 11 -10.53 -5.31 5.28
N GLY A 12 -11.54 -5.90 4.62
CA GLY A 12 -11.45 -6.23 3.19
C GLY A 12 -11.24 -5.00 2.30
N ALA A 13 -11.94 -3.89 2.58
CA ALA A 13 -11.78 -2.64 1.86
C ALA A 13 -10.37 -2.04 2.03
N ASN A 14 -9.79 -2.13 3.23
CA ASN A 14 -8.42 -1.69 3.49
C ASN A 14 -7.39 -2.48 2.68
N TYR A 15 -7.49 -3.82 2.64
CA TYR A 15 -6.59 -4.64 1.82
C TYR A 15 -6.76 -4.38 0.33
N LEU A 16 -8.00 -4.20 -0.15
CA LEU A 16 -8.27 -3.86 -1.54
C LEU A 16 -7.69 -2.50 -1.91
N SER A 17 -7.84 -1.50 -1.03
CA SER A 17 -7.28 -0.16 -1.23
C SER A 17 -5.74 -0.20 -1.28
N LEU A 18 -5.11 -1.05 -0.47
CA LEU A 18 -3.66 -1.29 -0.50
C LEU A 18 -3.19 -1.98 -1.78
N GLY A 19 -3.90 -3.01 -2.23
CA GLY A 19 -3.61 -3.67 -3.50
C GLY A 19 -3.75 -2.71 -4.68
N LEU A 20 -4.79 -1.85 -4.66
CA LEU A 20 -5.00 -0.86 -5.71
C LEU A 20 -3.88 0.20 -5.72
N SER A 21 -3.43 0.66 -4.55
CA SER A 21 -2.34 1.65 -4.49
C SER A 21 -1.03 1.09 -5.06
N MET A 22 -0.72 -0.19 -4.83
CA MET A 22 0.42 -0.88 -5.46
C MET A 22 0.33 -0.85 -6.98
N VAL A 23 -0.82 -1.24 -7.53
CA VAL A 23 -1.03 -1.32 -8.98
C VAL A 23 -0.88 0.07 -9.60
N VAL A 24 -1.47 1.10 -8.99
CA VAL A 24 -1.34 2.49 -9.46
C VAL A 24 0.12 2.95 -9.43
N ALA A 25 0.87 2.65 -8.36
CA ALA A 25 2.29 3.02 -8.27
C ALA A 25 3.15 2.35 -9.36
N ILE A 26 2.92 1.05 -9.62
CA ILE A 26 3.63 0.32 -10.67
C ILE A 26 3.27 0.89 -12.04
N LEU A 27 1.98 1.11 -12.33
CA LEU A 27 1.54 1.70 -13.59
C LEU A 27 2.15 3.08 -13.82
N MET A 28 2.28 3.90 -12.77
CA MET A 28 2.93 5.19 -12.86
C MET A 28 4.43 5.06 -13.20
N GLY A 29 5.15 4.13 -12.56
CA GLY A 29 6.55 3.85 -12.89
C GLY A 29 6.75 3.35 -14.32
N VAL A 30 5.86 2.46 -14.79
CA VAL A 30 5.83 1.98 -16.18
C VAL A 30 5.54 3.12 -17.16
N ALA A 31 4.55 3.96 -16.88
CA ALA A 31 4.17 5.09 -17.73
C ALA A 31 5.30 6.11 -17.86
N ILE A 32 5.96 6.44 -16.74
CA ILE A 32 7.14 7.32 -16.72
C ILE A 32 8.29 6.68 -17.51
N GLY A 33 8.59 5.39 -17.27
CA GLY A 33 9.62 4.66 -18.00
C GLY A 33 9.36 4.61 -19.52
N TYR A 34 8.10 4.41 -19.91
CA TYR A 34 7.69 4.43 -21.31
C TYR A 34 7.82 5.83 -21.93
N GLY A 35 7.41 6.87 -21.21
CA GLY A 35 7.59 8.27 -21.64
C GLY A 35 9.06 8.63 -21.86
N LEU A 36 9.93 8.26 -20.92
CA LEU A 36 11.38 8.43 -21.02
C LEU A 36 11.96 7.69 -22.23
N LYS A 37 11.57 6.43 -22.44
CA LYS A 37 11.98 5.66 -23.63
C LYS A 37 11.56 6.37 -24.92
N LYS A 38 10.33 6.90 -24.98
CA LYS A 38 9.80 7.57 -26.18
C LYS A 38 10.53 8.88 -26.49
N LEU A 39 10.94 9.63 -25.47
CA LEU A 39 11.63 10.91 -25.65
C LEU A 39 13.12 10.74 -25.98
N THR A 40 13.76 9.72 -25.42
CA THR A 40 15.23 9.53 -25.53
C THR A 40 15.63 8.50 -26.58
N HIS A 41 14.69 7.66 -27.05
CA HIS A 41 14.94 6.47 -27.86
C HIS A 41 15.85 5.42 -27.20
N ILE A 42 16.18 5.56 -25.92
CA ILE A 42 17.02 4.63 -25.17
C ILE A 42 16.13 3.58 -24.49
N SER A 43 16.15 2.36 -25.01
CA SER A 43 15.29 1.27 -24.53
C SER A 43 15.56 0.83 -23.09
N TRP A 44 16.78 1.03 -22.57
CA TRP A 44 17.13 0.65 -21.19
C TRP A 44 16.44 1.52 -20.13
N LEU A 45 16.13 2.80 -20.44
CA LEU A 45 15.46 3.70 -19.50
C LEU A 45 14.06 3.25 -19.10
N PHE A 46 13.40 2.46 -19.95
CA PHE A 46 12.12 1.84 -19.62
C PHE A 46 12.23 0.99 -18.36
N TRP A 47 13.24 0.11 -18.30
CA TRP A 47 13.46 -0.78 -17.17
C TRP A 47 13.80 -0.03 -15.89
N LEU A 48 14.46 1.12 -16.00
CA LEU A 48 14.75 1.98 -14.86
C LEU A 48 13.46 2.52 -14.21
N GLY A 49 12.48 2.93 -15.03
CA GLY A 49 11.15 3.32 -14.55
C GLY A 49 10.35 2.18 -13.94
N VAL A 50 10.43 0.98 -14.54
CA VAL A 50 9.78 -0.23 -13.98
C VAL A 50 10.38 -0.61 -12.63
N ILE A 51 11.71 -0.68 -12.51
CA ILE A 51 12.40 -1.03 -11.25
C ILE A 51 12.02 -0.04 -10.15
N TRP A 52 12.06 1.26 -10.43
CA TRP A 52 11.67 2.27 -9.45
C TRP A 52 10.17 2.23 -9.12
N GLY A 53 9.31 1.93 -10.08
CA GLY A 53 7.87 1.73 -9.84
C GLY A 53 7.61 0.56 -8.88
N VAL A 54 8.28 -0.57 -9.09
CA VAL A 54 8.15 -1.76 -8.22
C VAL A 54 8.68 -1.46 -6.82
N LEU A 55 9.87 -0.86 -6.71
CA LEU A 55 10.46 -0.52 -5.41
C LEU A 55 9.62 0.52 -4.64
N ALA A 56 9.07 1.52 -5.34
CA ALA A 56 8.16 2.48 -4.74
C ALA A 56 6.87 1.84 -4.22
N SER A 57 6.30 0.89 -4.97
CA SER A 57 5.13 0.11 -4.56
C SER A 57 5.39 -0.67 -3.27
N PHE A 58 6.51 -1.40 -3.19
CA PHE A 58 6.92 -2.12 -1.98
C PHE A 58 7.10 -1.19 -0.77
N LEU A 59 7.78 -0.06 -0.95
CA LEU A 59 7.99 0.92 0.12
C LEU A 59 6.67 1.55 0.59
N ASN A 60 5.75 1.84 -0.34
CA ASN A 60 4.43 2.38 -0.02
C ASN A 60 3.64 1.42 0.87
N VAL A 61 3.62 0.15 0.49
CA VAL A 61 2.88 -0.90 1.21
C VAL A 61 3.50 -1.17 2.57
N TYR A 62 4.83 -1.26 2.65
CA TYR A 62 5.52 -1.44 3.92
C TYR A 62 5.17 -0.33 4.91
N LYS A 63 5.16 0.93 4.44
CA LYS A 63 4.76 2.07 5.27
C LYS A 63 3.30 1.96 5.71
N ALA A 64 2.39 1.60 4.81
CA ALA A 64 0.98 1.46 5.15
C ALA A 64 0.73 0.30 6.13
N TYR A 65 1.37 -0.85 5.93
CA TYR A 65 1.32 -1.97 6.86
C TYR A 65 1.80 -1.57 8.25
N LYS A 66 2.94 -0.87 8.33
CA LYS A 66 3.49 -0.39 9.61
C LYS A 66 2.56 0.59 10.31
N ASN A 67 1.87 1.46 9.56
CA ASN A 67 0.88 2.37 10.12
C ASN A 67 -0.33 1.60 10.65
N MET A 68 -0.89 0.66 9.88
CA MET A 68 -2.00 -0.17 10.33
C MET A 68 -1.63 -0.94 11.61
N GLN A 69 -0.42 -1.51 11.67
CA GLN A 69 0.05 -2.22 12.87
C GLN A 69 0.10 -1.31 14.11
N LYS A 70 0.59 -0.08 13.96
CA LYS A 70 0.59 0.92 15.05
C LYS A 70 -0.83 1.27 15.49
N ASP A 71 -1.74 1.50 14.55
CA ASP A 71 -3.15 1.79 14.86
C ASP A 71 -3.78 0.63 15.64
N TYR A 72 -3.49 -0.61 15.27
CA TYR A 72 -3.94 -1.80 16.01
C TYR A 72 -3.34 -1.89 17.42
N GLU A 73 -2.06 -1.58 17.59
CA GLU A 73 -1.40 -1.55 18.90
C GLU A 73 -1.95 -0.45 19.82
N GLU A 74 -2.25 0.72 19.27
CA GLU A 74 -2.83 1.85 20.00
C GLU A 74 -4.27 1.55 20.42
N LEU A 75 -5.07 0.99 19.52
CA LEU A 75 -6.41 0.47 19.81
C LEU A 75 -6.38 -0.63 20.89
N ALA A 76 -5.34 -1.47 20.91
CA ALA A 76 -5.19 -2.52 21.92
C ALA A 76 -4.79 -1.98 23.30
N LYS A 77 -4.18 -0.79 23.38
CA LYS A 77 -3.77 -0.14 24.64
C LYS A 77 -4.85 0.76 25.23
N ASP A 78 -5.87 1.14 24.46
CA ASP A 78 -6.94 2.02 24.91
C ASP A 78 -7.71 1.37 26.08
N PRO A 79 -7.75 2.00 27.27
CA PRO A 79 -8.38 1.45 28.48
C PRO A 79 -9.87 1.15 28.29
N LYS A 80 -10.55 1.76 27.32
CA LYS A 80 -11.94 1.41 26.97
C LYS A 80 -12.10 -0.04 26.48
N TYR A 81 -11.01 -0.67 26.02
CA TYR A 81 -10.95 -2.05 25.55
C TYR A 81 -10.16 -3.00 26.47
N THR A 82 -9.28 -2.48 27.33
CA THR A 82 -8.45 -3.27 28.27
C THR A 82 -9.18 -3.61 29.58
N GLN A 83 -10.31 -2.96 29.89
CA GLN A 83 -11.00 -3.06 31.20
C GLN A 83 -12.06 -4.18 31.31
N ASN A 84 -12.01 -5.22 30.47
CA ASN A 84 -12.83 -6.43 30.66
C ASN A 84 -11.92 -7.65 30.89
N LYS A 85 -11.32 -7.74 32.07
CA LYS A 85 -10.81 -8.98 32.64
C LYS A 85 -11.62 -9.33 33.88
#